data_AF-A0A6N7CPB2-F1
#
_entry.id   AF-A0A6N7CPB2-F1
#
_cell.length_a   1.000
_cell.length_b   1.000
_cell.length_c   1.000
_cell.angle_alpha   90.00
_cell.angle_beta   90.00
_cell.angle_gamma   90.00
#
_symmetry.space_group_name_H-M   'P 1'
#
loop_
_entity.id
_entity.type
_entity.pdbx_description
1 polymer ?
#
loop_
_entity_poly.entity_id
_entity_poly.type
_entity_poly.pdbx_seq_one_letter_code
_entity_poly.pdbx_strand_id
1 'polypeptide(L)'
;MVETWELRARFARTLGAAYGRTVPAYVTLVEVADEVNADFAARKPAEAERRGGLARITVERHGAIHLGGPTELRQAAILFSGFGMHPVGCYDRRDAPEPAPVVSTVFRPVDPIELTRNPFGMLASMLTTADRRFFDSDLQHRLENVLAARTVFPTELLHLAALATEEGGLTAPTAERFVALAATAFAPSDTAADRSWLSALERVAPVAADLGRRTGVRVVHLAPRVFDLDELCRRSARHGLRTIDGTDRPRAGDPDVLVRRVSFGAAGTPGGVLVAESRGIALTPAGRALYAGGKDEFPQTEAELETGGLAYFTHRHTGDGHVAEPILYEDFPPMPVDSGPDHLPWLSETLGRAVHDPFTLYRQQQDHSRERTAS
;
A
#
# COMPACT_ATOMS: atom_id res chain seq x y z
N MET A 1 -8.66 18.25 20.05
CA MET A 1 -7.69 17.16 19.85
C MET A 1 -7.70 16.82 18.37
N VAL A 2 -6.55 16.54 17.77
CA VAL A 2 -6.41 16.11 16.38
C VAL A 2 -6.60 14.60 16.37
N GLU A 3 -7.68 14.13 15.76
CA GLU A 3 -8.01 12.69 15.71
C GLU A 3 -7.01 11.92 14.84
N THR A 4 -6.92 10.61 15.07
CA THR A 4 -6.00 9.72 14.36
C THR A 4 -6.14 9.76 12.84
N TRP A 5 -7.36 9.86 12.30
CA TRP A 5 -7.57 9.98 10.85
C TRP A 5 -7.05 11.32 10.30
N GLU A 6 -7.13 12.39 11.07
CA GLU A 6 -6.57 13.69 10.69
C GLU A 6 -5.05 13.65 10.72
N LEU A 7 -4.44 12.99 11.71
CA LEU A 7 -3.00 12.74 11.76
C LEU A 7 -2.55 11.99 10.50
N ARG A 8 -3.27 10.92 10.13
CA ARG A 8 -3.01 10.12 8.93
C ARG A 8 -3.12 10.95 7.65
N ALA A 9 -4.17 11.76 7.52
CA ALA A 9 -4.35 12.65 6.36
C ALA A 9 -3.24 13.72 6.28
N ARG A 10 -2.85 14.33 7.41
CA ARG A 10 -1.75 15.29 7.49
C ARG A 10 -0.41 14.64 7.12
N PHE A 11 -0.16 13.42 7.60
CA PHE A 11 1.02 12.63 7.25
C PHE A 11 1.07 12.30 5.76
N ALA A 12 0.00 11.75 5.18
CA ALA A 12 -0.08 11.41 3.76
C ALA A 12 0.20 12.61 2.85
N ARG A 13 -0.35 13.79 3.20
CA ARG A 13 -0.09 15.05 2.48
C ARG A 13 1.36 15.52 2.63
N THR A 14 1.90 15.48 3.84
CA THR A 14 3.29 15.94 4.12
C THR A 14 4.31 15.02 3.45
N LEU A 15 4.06 13.70 3.49
CA LEU A 15 4.86 12.69 2.81
C LEU A 15 4.82 12.88 1.30
N GLY A 16 3.64 13.07 0.71
CA GLY A 16 3.47 13.35 -0.72
C GLY A 16 4.25 14.60 -1.16
N ALA A 17 4.19 15.68 -0.39
CA ALA A 17 4.96 16.89 -0.67
C ALA A 17 6.49 16.65 -0.56
N ALA A 18 6.94 15.88 0.42
CA ALA A 18 8.36 15.52 0.56
C ALA A 18 8.85 14.60 -0.57
N TYR A 19 8.04 13.62 -0.96
CA TYR A 19 8.31 12.73 -2.08
C TYR A 19 8.38 13.50 -3.40
N GLY A 20 7.44 14.41 -3.66
CA GLY A 20 7.43 15.26 -4.85
C GLY A 20 8.64 16.20 -4.97
N ARG A 21 9.22 16.67 -3.85
CA ARG A 21 10.50 17.41 -3.88
C ARG A 21 11.68 16.54 -4.30
N THR A 22 11.65 15.26 -3.95
CA THR A 22 12.71 14.29 -4.30
C THR A 22 12.54 13.74 -5.71
N VAL A 23 11.28 13.57 -6.14
CA VAL A 23 10.89 13.00 -7.43
C VAL A 23 9.92 13.98 -8.12
N PRO A 24 10.41 15.05 -8.78
CA PRO A 24 9.54 16.08 -9.36
C PRO A 24 8.47 15.54 -10.33
N ALA A 25 8.78 14.49 -11.08
CA ALA A 25 7.84 13.83 -11.99
C ALA A 25 6.61 13.22 -11.27
N TYR A 26 6.71 12.95 -9.96
CA TYR A 26 5.56 12.54 -9.14
C TYR A 26 4.51 13.66 -9.03
N VAL A 27 4.93 14.92 -8.92
CA VAL A 27 4.01 16.07 -8.84
C VAL A 27 3.16 16.13 -10.11
N THR A 28 3.80 16.03 -11.27
CA THR A 28 3.12 15.95 -12.56
C THR A 28 2.16 14.77 -12.66
N LEU A 29 2.55 13.58 -12.17
CA LEU A 29 1.66 12.42 -12.16
C LEU A 29 0.40 12.65 -11.30
N VAL A 30 0.55 13.28 -10.13
CA VAL A 30 -0.57 13.61 -9.24
C VAL A 30 -1.50 14.65 -9.89
N GLU A 31 -0.95 15.71 -10.50
CA GLU A 31 -1.75 16.71 -11.22
C GLU A 31 -2.59 16.08 -12.33
N VAL A 32 -1.97 15.23 -13.16
CA VAL A 32 -2.68 14.52 -14.22
C VAL A 32 -3.73 13.56 -13.65
N ALA A 33 -3.43 12.86 -12.55
CA ALA A 33 -4.37 11.99 -11.87
C ALA A 33 -5.61 12.76 -11.35
N ASP A 34 -5.40 13.94 -10.75
CA ASP A 34 -6.47 14.79 -10.24
C ASP A 34 -7.38 15.30 -11.38
N GLU A 35 -6.82 15.72 -12.51
CA GLU A 35 -7.58 16.10 -13.71
C GLU A 35 -8.42 14.95 -14.26
N VAL A 36 -7.82 13.75 -14.38
CA VAL A 36 -8.53 12.56 -14.86
C VAL A 36 -9.68 12.19 -13.92
N ASN A 37 -9.46 12.27 -12.61
CA ASN A 37 -10.47 11.97 -11.61
C ASN A 37 -11.62 12.98 -11.63
N ALA A 38 -11.32 14.27 -11.75
CA ALA A 38 -12.32 15.32 -11.86
C ALA A 38 -13.19 15.14 -13.12
N ASP A 39 -12.56 14.89 -14.28
CA ASP A 39 -13.26 14.67 -15.54
C ASP A 39 -14.09 13.37 -15.53
N PHE A 40 -13.62 12.33 -14.85
CA PHE A 40 -14.38 11.10 -14.66
C PHE A 40 -15.60 11.34 -13.78
N ALA A 41 -15.44 11.99 -12.63
CA ALA A 41 -16.53 12.29 -11.70
C ALA A 41 -17.59 13.20 -12.33
N ALA A 42 -17.19 14.18 -13.15
CA ALA A 42 -18.11 15.04 -13.88
C ALA A 42 -18.92 14.28 -14.95
N ARG A 43 -18.28 13.34 -15.67
CA ARG A 43 -18.95 12.56 -16.73
C ARG A 43 -19.79 11.40 -16.17
N LYS A 44 -19.39 10.83 -15.04
CA LYS A 44 -19.97 9.61 -14.47
C LYS A 44 -20.14 9.72 -12.94
N PRO A 45 -20.98 10.65 -12.45
CA PRO A 45 -21.09 10.94 -11.02
C PRO A 45 -21.50 9.71 -10.20
N ALA A 46 -22.49 8.93 -10.66
CA ALA A 46 -22.93 7.73 -9.96
C ALA A 46 -21.87 6.62 -9.90
N GLU A 47 -21.05 6.45 -10.94
CA GLU A 47 -19.94 5.47 -10.94
C GLU A 47 -18.80 5.94 -10.03
N ALA A 48 -18.50 7.24 -10.01
CA ALA A 48 -17.49 7.83 -9.15
C ALA A 48 -17.84 7.65 -7.66
N GLU A 49 -19.09 7.93 -7.28
CA GLU A 49 -19.56 7.74 -5.89
C GLU A 49 -19.47 6.27 -5.45
N ARG A 50 -19.87 5.31 -6.30
CA ARG A 50 -19.72 3.88 -5.99
C ARG A 50 -18.27 3.45 -5.80
N ARG A 51 -17.31 4.14 -6.42
CA ARG A 51 -15.87 3.90 -6.26
C ARG A 51 -15.21 4.75 -5.17
N GLY A 52 -16.01 5.37 -4.29
CA GLY A 52 -15.56 6.12 -3.12
C GLY A 52 -15.61 7.65 -3.26
N GLY A 53 -16.01 8.18 -4.42
CA GLY A 53 -16.20 9.61 -4.65
C GLY A 53 -14.91 10.39 -4.87
N LEU A 54 -15.05 11.63 -5.38
CA LEU A 54 -13.91 12.48 -5.74
C LEU A 54 -13.09 12.92 -4.52
N ALA A 55 -13.74 13.18 -3.39
CA ALA A 55 -13.07 13.63 -2.17
C ALA A 55 -12.11 12.56 -1.59
N ARG A 56 -12.51 11.27 -1.65
CA ARG A 56 -11.67 10.16 -1.16
C ARG A 56 -10.52 9.88 -2.12
N ILE A 57 -10.80 9.76 -3.42
CA ILE A 57 -9.78 9.32 -4.40
C ILE A 57 -8.62 10.31 -4.56
N THR A 58 -8.88 11.62 -4.44
CA THR A 58 -7.87 12.68 -4.61
C THR A 58 -6.85 12.73 -3.46
N VAL A 59 -7.20 12.22 -2.28
CA VAL A 59 -6.29 12.12 -1.13
C VAL A 59 -5.73 10.73 -0.91
N GLU A 60 -6.28 9.72 -1.60
CA GLU A 60 -5.91 8.32 -1.51
C GLU A 60 -4.53 8.08 -2.13
N ARG A 61 -3.61 7.59 -1.31
CA ARG A 61 -2.24 7.31 -1.70
C ARG A 61 -1.76 6.02 -1.04
N HIS A 62 -1.03 5.23 -1.81
CA HIS A 62 -0.44 3.97 -1.35
C HIS A 62 1.03 3.99 -1.64
N GLY A 63 1.86 3.91 -0.60
CA GLY A 63 3.30 3.83 -0.82
C GLY A 63 3.88 2.50 -0.41
N ALA A 64 5.17 2.35 -0.72
CA ALA A 64 5.97 1.21 -0.28
C ALA A 64 7.28 1.67 0.36
N ILE A 65 7.72 0.94 1.39
CA ILE A 65 8.98 1.14 2.09
C ILE A 65 9.72 -0.19 2.25
N HIS A 66 11.04 -0.10 2.41
CA HIS A 66 11.90 -1.25 2.71
C HIS A 66 12.48 -1.14 4.11
N LEU A 67 12.48 -2.26 4.83
CA LEU A 67 12.98 -2.36 6.20
C LEU A 67 14.06 -3.45 6.27
N GLY A 68 15.07 -3.23 7.11
CA GLY A 68 16.25 -4.07 7.22
C GLY A 68 16.06 -5.34 8.03
N GLY A 69 15.01 -5.42 8.85
CA GLY A 69 14.77 -6.60 9.66
C GLY A 69 13.67 -6.40 10.71
N PRO A 70 13.50 -7.40 11.60
CA PRO A 70 12.39 -7.45 12.55
C PRO A 70 12.26 -6.24 13.47
N THR A 71 13.40 -5.69 13.93
CA THR A 71 13.42 -4.52 14.81
C THR A 71 12.80 -3.29 14.15
N GLU A 72 13.16 -3.01 12.90
CA GLU A 72 12.62 -1.87 12.18
C GLU A 72 11.16 -2.08 11.79
N LEU A 73 10.76 -3.32 11.50
CA LEU A 73 9.36 -3.66 11.24
C LEU A 73 8.48 -3.44 12.48
N ARG A 74 8.96 -3.80 13.68
CA ARG A 74 8.30 -3.46 14.95
C ARG A 74 8.16 -1.96 15.16
N GLN A 75 9.24 -1.21 14.92
CA GLN A 75 9.21 0.25 15.05
C GLN A 75 8.26 0.90 14.04
N ALA A 76 8.23 0.41 12.80
CA ALA A 76 7.26 0.85 11.79
C ALA A 76 5.82 0.57 12.26
N ALA A 77 5.56 -0.59 12.87
CA ALA A 77 4.24 -0.89 13.42
C ALA A 77 3.82 0.06 14.55
N ILE A 78 4.76 0.47 15.43
CA ILE A 78 4.51 1.50 16.46
C ILE A 78 4.22 2.85 15.79
N LEU A 79 5.06 3.27 14.84
CA LEU A 79 4.88 4.52 14.10
C LEU A 79 3.50 4.59 13.44
N PHE A 80 3.13 3.55 12.69
CA PHE A 80 1.90 3.54 11.91
C PHE A 80 0.64 3.41 12.76
N SER A 81 0.69 2.81 13.96
CA SER A 81 -0.48 2.84 14.85
C SER A 81 -0.80 4.23 15.38
N GLY A 82 0.18 5.13 15.49
CA GLY A 82 -0.08 6.55 15.78
C GLY A 82 -0.91 7.26 14.71
N PHE A 83 -1.02 6.66 13.52
CA PHE A 83 -1.89 7.07 12.43
C PHE A 83 -3.13 6.16 12.26
N GLY A 84 -3.40 5.27 13.23
CA GLY A 84 -4.56 4.37 13.20
C GLY A 84 -4.45 3.30 12.11
N MET A 85 -3.21 2.96 11.75
CA MET A 85 -2.93 1.96 10.74
C MET A 85 -2.42 0.69 11.42
N HIS A 86 -2.92 -0.44 10.95
CA HIS A 86 -2.66 -1.76 11.51
C HIS A 86 -2.00 -2.63 10.44
N PRO A 87 -1.13 -3.59 10.83
CA PRO A 87 -0.59 -4.56 9.90
C PRO A 87 -1.71 -5.48 9.41
N VAL A 88 -1.87 -5.58 8.09
CA VAL A 88 -2.86 -6.39 7.40
C VAL A 88 -2.14 -7.27 6.38
N GLY A 89 -2.40 -8.57 6.44
CA GLY A 89 -1.79 -9.57 5.58
C GLY A 89 -0.32 -9.86 5.92
N CYS A 90 0.14 -11.02 5.50
CA CYS A 90 1.55 -11.40 5.50
C CYS A 90 1.88 -11.98 4.13
N TYR A 91 2.89 -11.41 3.48
CA TYR A 91 3.29 -11.78 2.13
C TYR A 91 4.75 -12.24 2.16
N ASP A 92 4.96 -13.55 2.17
CA ASP A 92 6.29 -14.15 2.14
C ASP A 92 6.74 -14.37 0.69
N ARG A 93 7.69 -13.57 0.22
CA ARG A 93 8.23 -13.72 -1.14
C ARG A 93 9.34 -14.76 -1.23
N ARG A 94 9.80 -15.32 -0.11
CA ARG A 94 10.89 -16.29 -0.13
C ARG A 94 10.48 -17.60 -0.79
N ASP A 95 9.19 -17.91 -0.74
CA ASP A 95 8.62 -19.16 -1.27
C ASP A 95 7.72 -18.90 -2.49
N ALA A 96 7.76 -17.69 -3.05
CA ALA A 96 7.09 -17.36 -4.31
C ALA A 96 7.77 -18.03 -5.52
N PRO A 97 7.07 -18.20 -6.67
CA PRO A 97 7.67 -18.75 -7.89
C PRO A 97 8.91 -18.00 -8.37
N GLU A 98 8.95 -16.68 -8.14
CA GLU A 98 10.14 -15.84 -8.25
C GLU A 98 10.57 -15.39 -6.85
N PRO A 99 11.46 -16.16 -6.18
CA PRO A 99 11.83 -15.92 -4.80
C PRO A 99 12.56 -14.58 -4.60
N ALA A 100 12.23 -13.89 -3.50
CA ALA A 100 12.98 -12.74 -3.02
C ALA A 100 13.11 -12.81 -1.49
N PRO A 101 14.21 -12.32 -0.89
CA PRO A 101 14.46 -12.39 0.55
C PRO A 101 13.66 -11.33 1.33
N VAL A 102 12.34 -11.29 1.13
CA VAL A 102 11.47 -10.31 1.79
C VAL A 102 10.19 -10.93 2.30
N VAL A 103 9.78 -10.49 3.49
CA VAL A 103 8.43 -10.70 4.01
C VAL A 103 7.77 -9.33 4.16
N SER A 104 6.55 -9.19 3.69
CA SER A 104 5.85 -7.90 3.65
C SER A 104 4.53 -7.93 4.42
N THR A 105 4.11 -6.76 4.89
CA THR A 105 2.76 -6.51 5.42
C THR A 105 2.33 -5.12 5.02
N VAL A 106 1.02 -4.85 5.06
CA VAL A 106 0.47 -3.55 4.74
C VAL A 106 0.01 -2.88 6.02
N PHE A 107 0.50 -1.67 6.29
CA PHE A 107 -0.08 -0.82 7.31
C PHE A 107 -1.21 -0.01 6.69
N ARG A 108 -2.45 -0.17 7.17
CA ARG A 108 -3.61 0.63 6.74
C ARG A 108 -4.70 0.68 7.82
N PRO A 109 -5.66 1.61 7.75
CA PRO A 109 -6.85 1.54 8.59
C PRO A 109 -7.67 0.29 8.29
N VAL A 110 -8.37 -0.22 9.31
CA VAL A 110 -9.21 -1.43 9.20
C VAL A 110 -10.69 -1.14 9.38
N ASP A 111 -11.04 0.00 9.99
CA ASP A 111 -12.42 0.43 10.15
C ASP A 111 -12.94 1.08 8.85
N PRO A 112 -14.12 0.67 8.33
CA PRO A 112 -14.72 1.25 7.12
C PRO A 112 -14.95 2.78 7.18
N ILE A 113 -15.25 3.34 8.35
CA ILE A 113 -15.41 4.78 8.55
C ILE A 113 -14.05 5.48 8.40
N GLU A 114 -12.99 4.90 8.98
CA GLU A 114 -11.63 5.42 8.88
C GLU A 114 -11.08 5.34 7.45
N LEU A 115 -11.41 4.27 6.71
CA LEU A 115 -11.08 4.09 5.29
C LEU A 115 -11.80 5.11 4.41
N THR A 116 -13.04 5.46 4.75
CA THR A 116 -13.80 6.51 4.04
C THR A 116 -13.18 7.89 4.26
N ARG A 117 -12.73 8.18 5.50
CA ARG A 117 -12.09 9.46 5.85
C ARG A 117 -10.71 9.61 5.22
N ASN A 118 -9.87 8.59 5.32
CA ASN A 118 -8.54 8.59 4.70
C ASN A 118 -7.99 7.15 4.57
N PRO A 119 -7.93 6.59 3.36
CA PRO A 119 -7.48 5.20 3.13
C PRO A 119 -5.96 5.07 2.92
N PHE A 120 -5.14 6.00 3.45
CA PHE A 120 -3.69 5.93 3.23
C PHE A 120 -3.11 4.59 3.71
N GLY A 121 -2.34 3.94 2.83
CA GLY A 121 -1.72 2.63 3.08
C GLY A 121 -0.22 2.63 2.80
N MET A 122 0.51 1.83 3.57
CA MET A 122 1.97 1.67 3.44
C MET A 122 2.34 0.19 3.41
N LEU A 123 2.79 -0.29 2.25
CA LEU A 123 3.41 -1.60 2.11
C LEU A 123 4.81 -1.56 2.71
N ALA A 124 5.07 -2.37 3.73
CA ALA A 124 6.39 -2.52 4.32
C ALA A 124 6.97 -3.88 3.95
N SER A 125 8.07 -3.88 3.20
CA SER A 125 8.81 -5.10 2.87
C SER A 125 10.07 -5.19 3.72
N MET A 126 10.13 -6.19 4.59
CA MET A 126 11.26 -6.44 5.47
C MET A 126 12.20 -7.46 4.85
N LEU A 127 13.49 -7.12 4.76
CA LEU A 127 14.55 -8.02 4.32
C LEU A 127 14.77 -9.16 5.33
N THR A 128 14.99 -10.37 4.84
CA THR A 128 15.32 -11.55 5.63
C THR A 128 16.76 -12.01 5.36
N THR A 129 17.72 -11.41 6.08
CA THR A 129 19.17 -11.66 5.91
C THR A 129 19.61 -13.08 6.29
N ALA A 130 18.83 -13.77 7.13
CA ALA A 130 19.15 -15.10 7.65
C ALA A 130 18.93 -16.25 6.64
N ASP A 131 18.26 -15.99 5.51
CA ASP A 131 17.95 -17.03 4.52
C ASP A 131 19.17 -17.34 3.63
N ARG A 132 19.74 -18.53 3.82
CA ARG A 132 20.94 -19.02 3.12
C ARG A 132 20.76 -19.25 1.62
N ARG A 133 19.51 -19.28 1.13
CA ARG A 133 19.24 -19.30 -0.32
C ARG A 133 19.69 -18.00 -1.00
N PHE A 134 19.75 -16.90 -0.24
CA PHE A 134 20.01 -15.56 -0.76
C PHE A 134 21.31 -14.96 -0.24
N PHE A 135 21.72 -15.25 1.00
CA PHE A 135 22.90 -14.65 1.63
C PHE A 135 23.93 -15.69 2.09
N ASP A 136 25.15 -15.56 1.57
CA ASP A 136 26.32 -16.17 2.19
C ASP A 136 26.67 -15.50 3.54
N SER A 137 27.55 -16.12 4.31
CA SER A 137 27.91 -15.65 5.66
C SER A 137 28.53 -14.24 5.67
N ASP A 138 29.33 -13.91 4.67
CA ASP A 138 30.09 -12.67 4.63
C ASP A 138 29.20 -11.51 4.22
N LEU A 139 28.36 -11.73 3.21
CA LEU A 139 27.37 -10.76 2.74
C LEU A 139 26.32 -10.49 3.82
N GLN A 140 25.85 -11.54 4.51
CA GLN A 140 24.95 -11.41 5.65
C GLN A 140 25.57 -10.52 6.73
N HIS A 141 26.74 -10.88 7.26
CA HIS A 141 27.37 -10.14 8.35
C HIS A 141 27.63 -8.68 7.98
N ARG A 142 28.12 -8.43 6.76
CA ARG A 142 28.39 -7.07 6.30
C ARG A 142 27.11 -6.24 6.21
N LEU A 143 26.02 -6.82 5.72
CA LEU A 143 24.75 -6.12 5.61
C LEU A 143 24.13 -5.88 6.98
N GLU A 144 24.12 -6.88 7.86
CA GLU A 144 23.61 -6.75 9.23
C GLU A 144 24.35 -5.69 10.03
N ASN A 145 25.67 -5.55 9.85
CA ASN A 145 26.44 -4.46 10.47
C ASN A 145 25.98 -3.07 9.99
N VAL A 146 25.69 -2.91 8.69
CA VAL A 146 25.15 -1.65 8.15
C VAL A 146 23.76 -1.36 8.72
N LEU A 147 22.91 -2.39 8.81
CA LEU A 147 21.54 -2.28 9.33
C LEU A 147 21.49 -2.04 10.85
N ALA A 148 22.42 -2.62 11.61
CA ALA A 148 22.51 -2.43 13.06
C ALA A 148 23.04 -1.04 13.44
N ALA A 149 23.85 -0.42 12.58
CA ALA A 149 24.44 0.90 12.84
C ALA A 149 23.47 2.07 12.65
N ARG A 150 22.30 1.85 12.03
CA ARG A 150 21.35 2.92 11.73
C ARG A 150 20.23 3.05 12.78
N THR A 151 19.79 4.29 12.96
CA THR A 151 18.58 4.62 13.72
C THR A 151 17.56 5.20 12.75
N VAL A 152 16.63 4.36 12.29
CA VAL A 152 15.66 4.75 11.24
C VAL A 152 14.47 5.56 11.78
N PHE A 153 14.03 5.27 13.01
CA PHE A 153 12.94 5.97 13.67
C PHE A 153 13.43 6.54 15.01
N PRO A 154 13.51 7.88 15.17
CA PRO A 154 13.94 8.49 16.42
C PRO A 154 13.03 8.13 17.61
N THR A 155 13.59 8.07 18.82
CA THR A 155 12.85 7.73 20.05
C THR A 155 11.65 8.66 20.29
N GLU A 156 11.81 9.97 20.06
CA GLU A 156 10.71 10.95 20.17
C GLU A 156 9.56 10.60 19.22
N LEU A 157 9.86 10.22 17.98
CA LEU A 157 8.86 9.85 16.99
C LEU A 157 8.04 8.64 17.45
N LEU A 158 8.71 7.59 17.96
CA LEU A 158 8.06 6.38 18.45
C LEU A 158 7.22 6.65 19.71
N HIS A 159 7.70 7.52 20.61
CA HIS A 159 6.95 7.93 21.80
C HIS A 159 5.65 8.67 21.42
N LEU A 160 5.73 9.63 20.48
CA LEU A 160 4.56 10.35 20.01
C LEU A 160 3.56 9.45 19.28
N ALA A 161 4.03 8.45 18.54
CA ALA A 161 3.16 7.46 17.89
C ALA A 161 2.43 6.57 18.90
N ALA A 162 3.13 6.12 19.95
CA ALA A 162 2.52 5.36 21.04
C ALA A 162 1.46 6.20 21.77
N LEU A 163 1.78 7.46 22.11
CA LEU A 163 0.84 8.39 22.74
C LEU A 163 -0.39 8.63 21.87
N ALA A 164 -0.21 8.85 20.56
CA ALA A 164 -1.32 9.04 19.63
C ALA A 164 -2.23 7.80 19.54
N THR A 165 -1.64 6.61 19.66
CA THR A 165 -2.38 5.33 19.65
C THR A 165 -3.21 5.19 20.93
N GLU A 166 -2.63 5.52 22.08
CA GLU A 166 -3.27 5.37 23.41
C GLU A 166 -4.43 6.38 23.60
N GLU A 167 -4.21 7.63 23.20
CA GLU A 167 -5.18 8.72 23.41
C GLU A 167 -6.19 8.88 22.25
N GLY A 168 -6.06 8.07 21.18
CA GLY A 168 -6.90 8.20 19.98
C GLY A 168 -6.67 9.50 19.19
N GLY A 169 -5.54 10.15 19.40
CA GLY A 169 -5.20 11.45 18.81
C GLY A 169 -4.12 12.19 19.59
N LEU A 170 -3.85 13.44 19.20
CA LEU A 170 -2.87 14.30 19.85
C LEU A 170 -3.39 15.74 20.00
N THR A 171 -2.82 16.52 20.90
CA THR A 171 -3.05 17.98 20.89
C THR A 171 -2.45 18.61 19.63
N ALA A 172 -2.93 19.78 19.21
CA ALA A 172 -2.48 20.38 17.94
C ALA A 172 -0.96 20.59 17.85
N PRO A 173 -0.25 21.11 18.87
CA PRO A 173 1.22 21.27 18.81
C PRO A 173 1.94 19.92 18.73
N THR A 174 1.50 18.93 19.50
CA THR A 174 2.09 17.58 19.51
C THR A 174 1.83 16.85 18.20
N ALA A 175 0.64 17.03 17.61
CA ALA A 175 0.29 16.51 16.29
C ALA A 175 1.19 17.07 15.18
N GLU A 176 1.44 18.38 15.18
CA GLU A 176 2.36 19.02 14.23
C GLU A 176 3.78 18.47 14.36
N ARG A 177 4.28 18.34 15.60
CA ARG A 177 5.59 17.74 15.87
C ARG A 177 5.68 16.29 15.39
N PHE A 178 4.66 15.49 15.69
CA PHE A 178 4.60 14.07 15.29
C PHE A 178 4.62 13.91 13.77
N VAL A 179 3.76 14.64 13.05
CA VAL A 179 3.68 14.58 11.58
C VAL A 179 5.00 15.05 10.93
N ALA A 180 5.62 16.11 11.46
CA ALA A 180 6.89 16.61 10.94
C ALA A 180 8.04 15.61 11.13
N LEU A 181 8.14 14.98 12.31
CA LEU A 181 9.12 13.94 12.59
C LEU A 181 8.89 12.70 11.71
N ALA A 182 7.64 12.27 11.55
CA ALA A 182 7.28 11.12 10.73
C ALA A 182 7.67 11.35 9.26
N ALA A 183 7.36 12.52 8.70
CA ALA A 183 7.75 12.84 7.32
C ALA A 183 9.28 12.92 7.14
N THR A 184 9.99 13.41 8.16
CA THR A 184 11.46 13.49 8.14
C THR A 184 12.13 12.12 8.19
N ALA A 185 11.52 11.14 8.88
CA ALA A 185 12.03 9.76 8.94
C ALA A 185 12.10 9.08 7.55
N PHE A 186 11.32 9.58 6.58
CA PHE A 186 11.30 9.09 5.20
C PHE A 186 12.07 9.97 4.21
N ALA A 187 12.80 10.98 4.70
CA ALA A 187 13.61 11.85 3.85
C ALA A 187 14.79 11.08 3.21
N PRO A 188 15.33 11.57 2.08
CA PRO A 188 16.50 10.96 1.45
C PRO A 188 17.67 10.77 2.42
N SER A 189 18.28 9.59 2.37
CA SER A 189 19.33 9.15 3.30
C SER A 189 20.42 8.32 2.57
N ASP A 190 20.61 8.59 1.28
CA ASP A 190 21.63 7.94 0.46
C ASP A 190 23.03 8.15 1.02
N THR A 191 23.81 7.08 1.07
CA THR A 191 25.23 7.10 1.45
C THR A 191 26.12 6.75 0.28
N ALA A 192 27.36 7.24 0.34
CA ALA A 192 28.40 6.78 -0.58
C ALA A 192 28.70 5.30 -0.28
N ALA A 193 28.33 4.43 -1.22
CA ALA A 193 28.58 3.00 -1.15
C ALA A 193 29.46 2.55 -2.32
N ASP A 194 30.38 1.62 -2.06
CA ASP A 194 31.24 1.05 -3.11
C ASP A 194 30.39 0.33 -4.16
N ARG A 195 30.71 0.53 -5.45
CA ARG A 195 30.04 -0.18 -6.55
C ARG A 195 30.12 -1.69 -6.40
N SER A 196 31.27 -2.21 -5.93
CA SER A 196 31.43 -3.66 -5.72
C SER A 196 30.42 -4.21 -4.70
N TRP A 197 30.14 -3.43 -3.65
CA TRP A 197 29.16 -3.74 -2.62
C TRP A 197 27.73 -3.70 -3.15
N LEU A 198 27.37 -2.63 -3.87
CA LEU A 198 26.03 -2.50 -4.45
C LEU A 198 25.77 -3.60 -5.48
N SER A 199 26.72 -3.88 -6.37
CA SER A 199 26.58 -4.98 -7.34
C SER A 199 26.50 -6.36 -6.67
N ALA A 200 27.11 -6.55 -5.50
CA ALA A 200 26.93 -7.79 -4.74
C ALA A 200 25.51 -7.93 -4.19
N LEU A 201 24.95 -6.85 -3.65
CA LEU A 201 23.58 -6.84 -3.13
C LEU A 201 22.52 -6.90 -4.24
N GLU A 202 22.75 -6.24 -5.38
CA GLU A 202 21.84 -6.28 -6.53
C GLU A 202 21.67 -7.69 -7.09
N ARG A 203 22.74 -8.51 -7.06
CA ARG A 203 22.68 -9.94 -7.42
C ARG A 203 21.82 -10.76 -6.48
N VAL A 204 21.65 -10.31 -5.23
CA VAL A 204 20.75 -10.97 -4.28
C VAL A 204 19.32 -10.51 -4.53
N ALA A 205 19.07 -9.20 -4.39
CA ALA A 205 17.78 -8.61 -4.66
C ALA A 205 17.87 -7.07 -4.73
N PRO A 206 17.05 -6.40 -5.56
CA PRO A 206 16.96 -4.94 -5.59
C PRO A 206 16.70 -4.29 -4.21
N VAL A 207 15.93 -4.96 -3.34
CA VAL A 207 15.67 -4.51 -1.96
C VAL A 207 16.94 -4.50 -1.09
N ALA A 208 17.83 -5.48 -1.24
CA ALA A 208 19.08 -5.55 -0.50
C ALA A 208 20.01 -4.39 -0.90
N ALA A 209 20.11 -4.11 -2.21
CA ALA A 209 20.89 -2.99 -2.73
C ALA A 209 20.34 -1.63 -2.30
N ASP A 210 19.01 -1.48 -2.26
CA ASP A 210 18.37 -0.26 -1.78
C ASP A 210 18.65 0.01 -0.31
N LEU A 211 18.65 -1.04 0.52
CA LEU A 211 18.97 -0.94 1.95
C LEU A 211 20.47 -0.71 2.21
N GLY A 212 21.34 -1.37 1.44
CA GLY A 212 22.80 -1.29 1.63
C GLY A 212 23.45 0.04 1.26
N ARG A 213 22.70 0.98 0.67
CA ARG A 213 23.15 2.34 0.33
C ARG A 213 22.49 3.45 1.17
N ARG A 214 21.79 3.10 2.27
CA ARG A 214 20.96 4.05 3.01
C ARG A 214 21.07 3.87 4.51
N THR A 215 21.07 4.98 5.24
CA THR A 215 20.96 5.00 6.71
C THR A 215 19.52 5.17 7.20
N GLY A 216 18.59 5.61 6.35
CA GLY A 216 17.17 5.76 6.69
C GLY A 216 16.27 4.80 5.92
N VAL A 217 14.96 4.98 6.09
CA VAL A 217 13.92 4.28 5.32
C VAL A 217 13.46 5.20 4.21
N ARG A 218 13.45 4.71 2.96
CA ARG A 218 12.96 5.50 1.81
C ARG A 218 11.57 5.01 1.40
N VAL A 219 10.71 5.97 1.01
CA VAL A 219 9.53 5.67 0.20
C VAL A 219 9.97 5.28 -1.22
N VAL A 220 9.82 4.01 -1.55
CA VAL A 220 10.22 3.42 -2.84
C VAL A 220 9.35 3.99 -3.97
N HIS A 221 8.04 3.97 -3.77
CA HIS A 221 7.05 4.64 -4.60
C HIS A 221 5.91 5.12 -3.73
N LEU A 222 5.20 6.15 -4.21
CA LEU A 222 3.96 6.64 -3.65
C LEU A 222 2.97 6.77 -4.80
N ALA A 223 1.93 5.94 -4.81
CA ALA A 223 0.99 5.83 -5.91
C ALA A 223 -0.28 6.63 -5.61
N PRO A 224 -0.66 7.61 -6.45
CA PRO A 224 -2.00 8.16 -6.41
C PRO A 224 -2.99 7.15 -7.02
N ARG A 225 -4.26 7.24 -6.58
CA ARG A 225 -5.34 6.47 -7.18
C ARG A 225 -6.04 7.23 -8.30
N VAL A 226 -6.42 6.53 -9.35
CA VAL A 226 -7.25 7.06 -10.45
C VAL A 226 -8.45 6.18 -10.76
N PHE A 227 -9.53 6.79 -11.24
CA PHE A 227 -10.70 6.05 -11.74
C PHE A 227 -10.43 5.39 -13.10
N ASP A 228 -9.58 6.00 -13.92
CA ASP A 228 -9.33 5.60 -15.32
C ASP A 228 -7.83 5.59 -15.61
N LEU A 229 -7.23 4.40 -15.53
CA LEU A 229 -5.80 4.20 -15.81
C LEU A 229 -5.44 4.43 -17.29
N ASP A 230 -6.34 4.11 -18.21
CA ASP A 230 -6.08 4.28 -19.64
C ASP A 230 -6.01 5.77 -20.01
N GLU A 231 -6.95 6.55 -19.48
CA GLU A 231 -6.96 7.99 -19.62
C GLU A 231 -5.74 8.64 -18.94
N LEU A 232 -5.37 8.17 -17.73
CA LEU A 232 -4.14 8.60 -17.07
C LEU A 232 -2.92 8.34 -17.96
N CYS A 233 -2.78 7.14 -18.51
CA CYS A 233 -1.66 6.79 -19.38
C CYS A 233 -1.60 7.72 -20.60
N ARG A 234 -2.74 7.95 -21.25
CA ARG A 234 -2.86 8.79 -22.44
C ARG A 234 -2.48 10.24 -22.17
N ARG A 235 -2.89 10.82 -21.03
CA ARG A 235 -2.52 12.19 -20.65
C ARG A 235 -1.06 12.27 -20.20
N SER A 236 -0.62 11.34 -19.35
CA SER A 236 0.73 11.29 -18.80
C SER A 236 1.82 11.25 -19.89
N ALA A 237 1.55 10.58 -21.01
CA ALA A 237 2.44 10.56 -22.18
C ALA A 237 2.74 11.97 -22.74
N ARG A 238 1.78 12.90 -22.67
CA ARG A 238 1.95 14.30 -23.13
C ARG A 238 2.86 15.10 -22.22
N HIS A 239 3.05 14.65 -20.97
CA HIS A 239 3.94 15.25 -19.98
C HIS A 239 5.30 14.53 -19.91
N GLY A 240 5.62 13.66 -20.89
CA GLY A 240 6.90 12.96 -20.94
C GLY A 240 7.01 11.77 -19.98
N LEU A 241 5.92 11.37 -19.32
CA LEU A 241 5.85 10.17 -18.51
C LEU A 241 5.54 8.97 -19.41
N ARG A 242 6.50 8.06 -19.57
CA ARG A 242 6.37 6.89 -20.44
C ARG A 242 5.99 5.68 -19.62
N THR A 243 4.93 4.98 -20.02
CA THR A 243 4.58 3.70 -19.40
C THR A 243 5.74 2.72 -19.58
N ILE A 244 6.10 2.04 -18.50
CA ILE A 244 7.05 0.92 -18.54
C ILE A 244 6.21 -0.33 -18.83
N ASP A 245 6.48 -0.95 -19.98
CA ASP A 245 5.77 -2.17 -20.38
C ASP A 245 6.08 -3.31 -19.40
N GLY A 246 5.03 -4.02 -18.98
CA GLY A 246 5.09 -5.09 -17.98
C GLY A 246 3.78 -5.87 -17.87
N THR A 247 3.78 -6.93 -17.06
CA THR A 247 2.66 -7.88 -16.86
C THR A 247 1.43 -7.28 -16.19
N ASP A 248 1.60 -6.15 -15.50
CA ASP A 248 0.56 -5.61 -14.60
C ASP A 248 -0.37 -4.60 -15.27
N ARG A 249 -0.15 -4.29 -16.56
CA ARG A 249 -1.05 -3.38 -17.29
C ARG A 249 -2.39 -4.09 -17.52
N PRO A 250 -3.51 -3.53 -17.00
CA PRO A 250 -4.81 -4.13 -17.23
C PRO A 250 -5.16 -4.09 -18.72
N ARG A 251 -5.75 -5.18 -19.21
CA ARG A 251 -6.29 -5.22 -20.58
C ARG A 251 -7.63 -4.50 -20.61
N ALA A 252 -7.96 -3.93 -21.77
CA ALA A 252 -9.29 -3.38 -21.99
C ALA A 252 -10.34 -4.48 -21.77
N GLY A 253 -11.32 -4.22 -20.90
CA GLY A 253 -12.35 -5.20 -20.53
C GLY A 253 -11.96 -6.13 -19.37
N ASP A 254 -10.78 -5.96 -18.75
CA ASP A 254 -10.47 -6.70 -17.51
C ASP A 254 -11.51 -6.37 -16.42
N PRO A 255 -11.96 -7.38 -15.64
CA PRO A 255 -12.85 -7.16 -14.50
C PRO A 255 -12.30 -6.10 -13.55
N ASP A 256 -13.16 -5.21 -13.06
CA ASP A 256 -12.79 -4.16 -12.11
C ASP A 256 -12.66 -4.74 -10.69
N VAL A 257 -11.68 -5.60 -10.49
CA VAL A 257 -11.43 -6.32 -9.24
C VAL A 257 -10.00 -6.10 -8.75
N LEU A 258 -9.81 -6.22 -7.44
CA LEU A 258 -8.52 -6.04 -6.77
C LEU A 258 -7.90 -4.67 -7.07
N VAL A 259 -6.60 -4.63 -7.37
CA VAL A 259 -5.87 -3.41 -7.74
C VAL A 259 -5.19 -3.63 -9.09
N ARG A 260 -5.29 -2.62 -9.94
CA ARG A 260 -4.60 -2.55 -11.23
C ARG A 260 -3.57 -1.43 -11.14
N ARG A 261 -2.38 -1.64 -11.68
CA ARG A 261 -1.27 -0.70 -11.54
C ARG A 261 -0.64 -0.41 -12.90
N VAL A 262 -0.10 0.79 -13.02
CA VAL A 262 0.78 1.15 -14.13
C VAL A 262 2.02 1.84 -13.57
N SER A 263 3.16 1.50 -14.16
CA SER A 263 4.44 2.09 -13.82
C SER A 263 4.88 3.05 -14.93
N PHE A 264 5.44 4.20 -14.55
CA PHE A 264 5.98 5.17 -15.49
C PHE A 264 7.47 5.42 -15.23
N GLY A 265 8.22 5.54 -16.32
CA GLY A 265 9.55 6.15 -16.33
C GLY A 265 9.45 7.62 -16.69
N ALA A 266 10.26 8.44 -16.03
CA ALA A 266 10.40 9.86 -16.36
C ALA A 266 11.83 10.15 -16.85
N ALA A 267 11.95 10.86 -17.98
CA ALA A 267 13.25 11.27 -18.51
C ALA A 267 14.00 12.13 -17.47
N GLY A 268 15.31 11.92 -17.35
CA GLY A 268 16.14 12.68 -16.39
C GLY A 268 15.89 12.34 -14.92
N THR A 269 15.14 11.28 -14.61
CA THR A 269 14.93 10.77 -13.24
C THR A 269 15.58 9.39 -13.08
N PRO A 270 16.91 9.28 -12.89
CA PRO A 270 17.58 8.00 -12.72
C PRO A 270 16.98 7.21 -11.54
N GLY A 271 16.45 6.02 -11.82
CA GLY A 271 15.96 5.08 -10.79
C GLY A 271 14.61 5.41 -10.15
N GLY A 272 13.87 6.42 -10.64
CA GLY A 272 12.53 6.75 -10.15
C GLY A 272 11.44 6.12 -11.01
N VAL A 273 10.97 4.93 -10.64
CA VAL A 273 9.72 4.37 -11.19
C VAL A 273 8.55 5.02 -10.45
N LEU A 274 7.73 5.76 -11.18
CA LEU A 274 6.45 6.24 -10.66
C LEU A 274 5.41 5.15 -10.81
N VAL A 275 4.43 5.10 -9.93
CA VAL A 275 3.33 4.15 -9.98
C VAL A 275 2.03 4.92 -9.84
N ALA A 276 1.01 4.54 -10.60
CA ALA A 276 -0.38 4.89 -10.31
C ALA A 276 -1.23 3.62 -10.27
N GLU A 277 -2.37 3.70 -9.60
CA GLU A 277 -3.25 2.55 -9.42
C GLU A 277 -4.73 2.89 -9.57
N SER A 278 -5.53 1.89 -9.93
CA SER A 278 -6.98 1.90 -9.79
C SER A 278 -7.40 0.71 -8.95
N ARG A 279 -8.44 0.89 -8.14
CA ARG A 279 -8.96 -0.14 -7.24
C ARG A 279 -10.39 -0.49 -7.62
N GLY A 280 -10.61 -1.79 -7.71
CA GLY A 280 -11.90 -2.42 -7.96
C GLY A 280 -12.40 -3.17 -6.73
N ILE A 281 -13.22 -4.20 -6.95
CA ILE A 281 -13.91 -4.96 -5.91
C ILE A 281 -12.95 -5.93 -5.19
N ALA A 282 -13.08 -6.04 -3.86
CA ALA A 282 -12.40 -7.03 -3.05
C ALA A 282 -12.93 -8.45 -3.34
N LEU A 283 -12.04 -9.39 -3.66
CA LEU A 283 -12.40 -10.78 -3.95
C LEU A 283 -12.34 -11.66 -2.69
N THR A 284 -13.25 -12.65 -2.63
CA THR A 284 -13.19 -13.75 -1.66
C THR A 284 -12.01 -14.69 -1.99
N PRO A 285 -11.62 -15.62 -1.10
CA PRO A 285 -10.61 -16.63 -1.43
C PRO A 285 -10.94 -17.42 -2.70
N ALA A 286 -12.22 -17.79 -2.88
CA ALA A 286 -12.69 -18.46 -4.09
C ALA A 286 -12.56 -17.57 -5.34
N GLY A 287 -12.95 -16.30 -5.23
CA GLY A 287 -12.77 -15.33 -6.31
C GLY A 287 -11.31 -15.12 -6.70
N ARG A 288 -10.39 -15.07 -5.71
CA ARG A 288 -8.96 -14.96 -5.99
C ARG A 288 -8.39 -16.19 -6.69
N ALA A 289 -8.78 -17.38 -6.25
CA ALA A 289 -8.35 -18.62 -6.87
C ALA A 289 -8.81 -18.69 -8.34
N LEU A 290 -10.06 -18.31 -8.61
CA LEU A 290 -10.60 -18.23 -9.97
C LEU A 290 -9.86 -17.18 -10.81
N TYR A 291 -9.66 -15.98 -10.27
CA TYR A 291 -8.95 -14.90 -10.95
C TYR A 291 -7.49 -15.27 -11.28
N ALA A 292 -6.82 -16.01 -10.38
CA ALA A 292 -5.46 -16.51 -10.60
C ALA A 292 -5.40 -17.63 -11.66
N GLY A 293 -6.48 -18.42 -11.81
CA GLY A 293 -6.58 -19.49 -12.81
C GLY A 293 -6.77 -18.98 -14.25
N GLY A 294 -7.23 -17.74 -14.43
CA GLY A 294 -7.40 -17.12 -15.75
C GLY A 294 -8.52 -16.07 -15.75
N LYS A 295 -8.39 -15.06 -16.61
CA LYS A 295 -9.37 -13.96 -16.73
C LYS A 295 -10.52 -14.25 -17.70
N ASP A 296 -10.31 -15.15 -18.65
CA ASP A 296 -11.25 -15.39 -19.75
C ASP A 296 -12.58 -16.02 -19.27
N GLU A 297 -12.51 -16.83 -18.21
CA GLU A 297 -13.67 -17.46 -17.57
C GLU A 297 -14.15 -16.71 -16.32
N PHE A 298 -13.52 -15.56 -15.99
CA PHE A 298 -13.88 -14.80 -14.80
C PHE A 298 -15.17 -14.00 -15.04
N PRO A 299 -16.13 -14.01 -14.11
CA PRO A 299 -17.38 -13.28 -14.28
C PRO A 299 -17.18 -11.79 -14.52
N GLN A 300 -18.02 -11.22 -15.40
CA GLN A 300 -17.83 -9.87 -15.92
C GLN A 300 -18.76 -8.86 -15.25
N THR A 301 -19.79 -9.33 -14.54
CA THR A 301 -20.78 -8.48 -13.88
C THR A 301 -20.73 -8.59 -12.36
N GLU A 302 -21.05 -7.49 -11.68
CA GLU A 302 -21.15 -7.44 -10.22
C GLU A 302 -22.17 -8.47 -9.69
N ALA A 303 -23.30 -8.66 -10.39
CA ALA A 303 -24.35 -9.60 -10.01
C ALA A 303 -23.88 -11.07 -10.08
N GLU A 304 -23.07 -11.44 -11.08
CA GLU A 304 -22.48 -12.78 -11.15
C GLU A 304 -21.44 -12.98 -10.04
N LEU A 305 -20.63 -11.96 -9.74
CA LEU A 305 -19.65 -12.01 -8.65
C LEU A 305 -20.32 -12.16 -7.28
N GLU A 306 -21.42 -11.45 -7.06
CA GLU A 306 -22.21 -11.54 -5.83
C GLU A 306 -22.87 -12.92 -5.71
N THR A 307 -23.60 -13.34 -6.74
CA THR A 307 -24.33 -14.63 -6.75
C THR A 307 -23.37 -15.82 -6.59
N GLY A 308 -22.19 -15.74 -7.21
CA GLY A 308 -21.14 -16.76 -7.10
C GLY A 308 -20.35 -16.71 -5.79
N GLY A 309 -20.55 -15.72 -4.92
CA GLY A 309 -19.76 -15.55 -3.70
C GLY A 309 -18.27 -15.30 -3.98
N LEU A 310 -17.96 -14.67 -5.12
CA LEU A 310 -16.59 -14.46 -5.60
C LEU A 310 -16.02 -13.10 -5.17
N ALA A 311 -16.88 -12.14 -4.83
CA ALA A 311 -16.48 -10.85 -4.31
C ALA A 311 -17.30 -10.43 -3.08
N TYR A 312 -16.80 -9.44 -2.35
CA TYR A 312 -17.45 -8.91 -1.16
C TYR A 312 -18.34 -7.71 -1.49
N PHE A 313 -19.54 -7.69 -0.91
CA PHE A 313 -20.54 -6.63 -1.12
C PHE A 313 -21.13 -6.17 0.22
N THR A 314 -21.39 -4.88 0.36
CA THR A 314 -22.28 -4.35 1.38
C THR A 314 -23.73 -4.38 0.91
N HIS A 315 -24.65 -4.65 1.82
CA HIS A 315 -26.06 -4.85 1.53
C HIS A 315 -26.85 -3.74 2.23
N ARG A 316 -27.82 -3.14 1.53
CA ARG A 316 -28.75 -2.14 2.09
C ARG A 316 -30.17 -2.32 1.58
N HIS A 317 -31.16 -2.04 2.42
CA HIS A 317 -32.55 -1.88 1.98
C HIS A 317 -32.83 -0.45 1.54
N THR A 318 -33.40 -0.32 0.35
CA THR A 318 -33.97 0.92 -0.17
C THR A 318 -35.47 0.71 -0.40
N GLY A 319 -36.25 1.79 -0.52
CA GLY A 319 -37.69 1.70 -0.79
C GLY A 319 -38.03 0.90 -2.06
N ASP A 320 -37.07 0.77 -2.97
CA ASP A 320 -37.18 0.05 -4.25
C ASP A 320 -36.58 -1.37 -4.22
N GLY A 321 -36.11 -1.84 -3.04
CA GLY A 321 -35.60 -3.20 -2.84
C GLY A 321 -34.20 -3.28 -2.22
N HIS A 322 -33.60 -4.47 -2.33
CA HIS A 322 -32.25 -4.77 -1.84
C HIS A 322 -31.20 -4.28 -2.83
N VAL A 323 -30.23 -3.49 -2.35
CA VAL A 323 -29.11 -3.00 -3.16
C VAL A 323 -27.81 -3.56 -2.57
N ALA A 324 -27.07 -4.28 -3.41
CA ALA A 324 -25.70 -4.69 -3.14
C ALA A 324 -24.73 -3.66 -3.71
N GLU A 325 -23.78 -3.21 -2.91
CA GLU A 325 -22.72 -2.29 -3.31
C GLU A 325 -21.36 -2.96 -3.12
N PRO A 326 -20.47 -2.93 -4.12
CA PRO A 326 -19.19 -3.61 -4.02
C PRO A 326 -18.32 -3.03 -2.91
N ILE A 327 -17.67 -3.90 -2.13
CA ILE A 327 -16.64 -3.49 -1.19
C ILE A 327 -15.34 -3.27 -1.96
N LEU A 328 -14.81 -2.04 -1.88
CA LEU A 328 -13.57 -1.68 -2.53
C LEU A 328 -12.39 -2.47 -1.94
N TYR A 329 -11.46 -2.88 -2.81
CA TYR A 329 -10.22 -3.51 -2.40
C TYR A 329 -9.25 -2.48 -1.81
N GLU A 330 -8.88 -2.64 -0.54
CA GLU A 330 -8.02 -1.73 0.24
C GLU A 330 -6.58 -2.25 0.44
N ASP A 331 -6.29 -3.48 0.00
CA ASP A 331 -4.95 -4.06 0.15
C ASP A 331 -4.09 -3.84 -1.11
N PHE A 332 -2.86 -4.32 -1.09
CA PHE A 332 -1.89 -4.17 -2.19
C PHE A 332 -2.04 -5.32 -3.21
N PRO A 333 -1.33 -5.30 -4.36
CA PRO A 333 -1.48 -6.34 -5.37
C PRO A 333 -1.45 -7.75 -4.78
N PRO A 334 -2.32 -8.66 -5.27
CA PRO A 334 -2.33 -10.04 -4.82
C PRO A 334 -0.93 -10.65 -5.05
N MET A 335 -0.22 -10.92 -3.97
CA MET A 335 0.92 -11.84 -4.00
C MET A 335 0.38 -13.29 -4.14
N PRO A 336 1.18 -14.26 -4.58
CA PRO A 336 0.73 -15.60 -4.96
C PRO A 336 -0.21 -16.23 -3.93
N VAL A 337 -1.13 -17.10 -4.38
CA VAL A 337 -2.17 -17.72 -3.55
C VAL A 337 -1.59 -18.47 -2.33
N ASP A 338 -0.35 -18.95 -2.44
CA ASP A 338 0.39 -19.64 -1.37
C ASP A 338 0.97 -18.69 -0.29
N SER A 339 0.91 -17.37 -0.51
CA SER A 339 1.16 -16.36 0.53
C SER A 339 -0.08 -16.22 1.41
N GLY A 340 -0.23 -17.15 2.36
CA GLY A 340 -1.47 -17.36 3.10
C GLY A 340 -1.52 -16.87 4.55
N PRO A 341 -2.68 -17.03 5.21
CA PRO A 341 -2.88 -16.74 6.64
C PRO A 341 -1.95 -17.52 7.56
N ASP A 342 -1.34 -18.60 7.08
CA ASP A 342 -0.43 -19.46 7.84
C ASP A 342 0.83 -18.72 8.33
N HIS A 343 1.21 -17.62 7.68
CA HIS A 343 2.34 -16.78 8.11
C HIS A 343 1.94 -15.66 9.09
N LEU A 344 0.63 -15.43 9.31
CA LEU A 344 0.15 -14.38 10.22
C LEU A 344 0.56 -14.60 11.68
N PRO A 345 0.54 -15.82 12.25
CA PRO A 345 0.99 -16.04 13.62
C PRO A 345 2.46 -15.67 13.82
N TRP A 346 3.34 -16.12 12.92
CA TRP A 346 4.76 -15.79 12.96
C TRP A 346 5.01 -14.28 12.85
N LEU A 347 4.31 -13.60 11.92
CA LEU A 347 4.46 -12.16 11.75
C LEU A 347 3.92 -11.40 12.96
N SER A 348 2.81 -11.87 13.55
CA SER A 348 2.23 -11.27 14.75
C SER A 348 3.17 -11.38 15.95
N GLU A 349 3.81 -12.53 16.14
CA GLU A 349 4.85 -12.72 17.15
C GLU A 349 6.05 -11.79 16.89
N THR A 350 6.53 -11.73 15.64
CA THR A 350 7.63 -10.86 15.22
C THR A 350 7.35 -9.38 15.52
N LEU A 351 6.10 -8.96 15.32
CA LEU A 351 5.63 -7.59 15.54
C LEU A 351 5.27 -7.30 17.00
N GLY A 352 5.05 -8.33 17.83
CA GLY A 352 4.49 -8.18 19.16
C GLY A 352 3.04 -7.67 19.18
N ARG A 353 2.30 -7.81 18.07
CA ARG A 353 0.91 -7.40 17.93
C ARG A 353 0.20 -8.19 16.83
N ALA A 354 -1.12 -8.27 16.90
CA ALA A 354 -1.92 -8.98 15.90
C ALA A 354 -1.76 -8.39 14.50
N VAL A 355 -1.57 -9.27 13.50
CA VAL A 355 -1.72 -8.96 12.08
C VAL A 355 -3.09 -9.41 11.62
N HIS A 356 -3.84 -8.52 10.98
CA HIS A 356 -5.18 -8.82 10.52
C HIS A 356 -5.17 -9.63 9.22
N ASP A 357 -6.04 -10.62 9.13
CA ASP A 357 -6.36 -11.27 7.87
C ASP A 357 -7.29 -10.37 7.04
N PRO A 358 -6.89 -9.93 5.83
CA PRO A 358 -7.72 -9.08 4.99
C PRO A 358 -9.08 -9.71 4.63
N PHE A 359 -9.15 -11.02 4.40
CA PHE A 359 -10.41 -11.68 4.06
C PHE A 359 -11.41 -11.63 5.20
N THR A 360 -10.92 -11.77 6.43
CA THR A 360 -11.73 -11.62 7.63
C THR A 360 -12.27 -10.19 7.77
N LEU A 361 -11.47 -9.16 7.47
CA LEU A 361 -11.92 -7.75 7.50
C LEU A 361 -13.04 -7.49 6.48
N TYR A 362 -12.88 -7.91 5.22
CA TYR A 362 -13.91 -7.72 4.20
C TYR A 362 -15.19 -8.50 4.50
N ARG A 363 -15.05 -9.74 4.99
CA ARG A 363 -16.20 -10.54 5.43
C ARG A 363 -16.95 -9.87 6.58
N GLN A 364 -16.24 -9.35 7.58
CA GLN A 364 -16.86 -8.61 8.67
C GLN A 364 -17.65 -7.40 8.16
N GLN A 365 -17.08 -6.61 7.24
CA GLN A 365 -17.79 -5.48 6.64
C GLN A 365 -19.08 -5.91 5.92
N GLN A 366 -19.02 -6.99 5.13
CA GLN A 366 -20.19 -7.55 4.47
C GLN A 366 -21.25 -8.03 5.49
N ASP A 367 -20.84 -8.81 6.48
CA ASP A 367 -21.76 -9.40 7.46
C ASP A 367 -22.46 -8.33 8.31
N HIS A 368 -21.72 -7.30 8.77
CA HIS A 368 -22.31 -6.16 9.48
C HIS A 368 -23.36 -5.42 8.63
N SER A 369 -23.14 -5.30 7.32
CA SER A 369 -24.13 -4.66 6.44
C SER A 369 -25.41 -5.49 6.29
N ARG A 370 -25.29 -6.82 6.31
CA ARG A 370 -26.43 -7.75 6.26
C ARG A 370 -27.23 -7.73 7.55
N GLU A 371 -26.57 -7.74 8.70
CA GLU A 371 -27.22 -7.67 10.02
C GLU A 371 -28.04 -6.38 10.19
N ARG A 372 -27.47 -5.24 9.78
CA ARG A 372 -28.16 -3.94 9.76
C ARG A 372 -29.35 -3.88 8.82
N THR A 373 -29.37 -4.74 7.81
CA THR A 373 -30.42 -4.82 6.79
C THR A 373 -31.51 -5.80 7.22
N ALA A 374 -31.19 -6.81 8.03
CA ALA A 374 -32.15 -7.77 8.58
C ALA A 374 -32.95 -7.26 9.80
N SER A 375 -32.48 -6.18 10.44
CA SER A 375 -33.14 -5.49 11.56
C SER A 375 -34.01 -4.34 11.07
#